data_AF-A0A433PP32-F1
#
_entry.id   AF-A0A433PP32-F1
#
_cell.length_a   1.000
_cell.length_b   1.000
_cell.length_c   1.000
_cell.angle_alpha   90.00
_cell.angle_beta   90.00
_cell.angle_gamma   90.00
#
_symmetry.space_group_name_H-M   'P 1'
#
loop_
_entity.id
_entity.type
_entity.pdbx_description
1 polymer ?
#
loop_
_entity_poly.entity_id
_entity_poly.type
_entity_poly.pdbx_seq_one_letter_code
_entity_poly.pdbx_strand_id
1 'polypeptide(L)'
;MSLTTEFNIYDVLERYLNDFGLSTSQAGDKTKIIIEGADPLVDQPFRVGAMSTIPSVANAIAAAIIWRMRGGQEQTISADLRRARSIHALEPGWGFEPTLNGRGFSMPLMMGEPYWPFLVDIFTTKDGRKVLLSGIYVDLIHKWLTFLNIPPSPKSRIHETVAQWDSAGMPTFITSS
;
A
#
# COMPACT_ATOMS: atom_id res chain seq x y z
N MET A 1 14.67 -3.57 -24.37
CA MET A 1 13.74 -2.56 -24.92
C MET A 1 13.90 -1.31 -24.07
N SER A 2 14.75 -0.36 -24.51
CA SER A 2 15.10 0.84 -23.74
C SER A 2 14.14 1.97 -24.10
N LEU A 3 13.22 2.29 -23.20
CA LEU A 3 12.51 3.56 -23.17
C LEU A 3 12.75 4.19 -21.80
N THR A 4 13.99 4.57 -21.51
CA THR A 4 14.30 5.40 -20.35
C THR A 4 14.10 6.86 -20.73
N THR A 5 12.84 7.29 -20.82
CA THR A 5 12.54 8.69 -20.53
C THR A 5 12.99 8.91 -19.09
N GLU A 6 13.95 9.81 -18.88
CA GLU A 6 14.43 10.14 -17.55
C GLU A 6 13.24 10.54 -16.67
N PHE A 7 13.07 9.88 -15.52
CA PHE A 7 11.91 10.10 -14.67
C PHE A 7 12.02 11.48 -14.01
N ASN A 8 11.18 12.42 -14.44
CA ASN A 8 11.03 13.71 -13.80
C ASN A 8 9.75 13.74 -12.97
N ILE A 9 9.90 13.82 -11.65
CA ILE A 9 8.78 13.80 -10.71
C ILE A 9 7.84 15.00 -10.87
N TYR A 10 8.36 16.16 -11.29
CA TYR A 10 7.55 17.37 -11.49
C TYR A 10 6.65 17.24 -12.71
N ASP A 11 7.14 16.64 -13.80
CA ASP A 11 6.32 16.41 -15.01
C ASP A 11 5.18 15.43 -14.73
N VAL A 12 5.43 14.40 -13.91
CA VAL A 12 4.40 13.45 -13.48
C VAL A 12 3.39 14.11 -12.55
N LEU A 13 3.84 14.96 -11.62
CA LEU A 13 2.97 15.74 -10.74
C LEU A 13 2.05 16.68 -11.54
N GLU A 14 2.61 17.41 -12.51
CA GLU A 14 1.84 18.32 -13.36
C GLU A 14 0.82 17.55 -14.19
N ARG A 15 1.21 16.41 -14.79
CA ARG A 15 0.26 15.54 -15.50
C ARG A 15 -0.85 15.04 -14.58
N TYR A 16 -0.52 14.60 -13.38
CA TYR A 16 -1.50 14.14 -12.40
C TYR A 16 -2.50 15.25 -12.03
N LEU A 17 -2.03 16.49 -11.82
CA LEU A 17 -2.91 17.63 -11.54
C LEU A 17 -3.81 17.97 -12.74
N ASN A 18 -3.27 17.91 -13.96
CA ASN A 18 -4.01 18.20 -15.18
C ASN A 18 -5.17 17.22 -15.40
N ASP A 19 -5.05 15.96 -14.97
CA ASP A 19 -6.16 14.99 -15.01
C ASP A 19 -7.39 15.45 -14.20
N PHE A 20 -7.19 16.35 -13.21
CA PHE A 20 -8.25 16.97 -12.41
C PHE A 20 -8.55 18.43 -12.80
N GLY A 21 -8.01 18.92 -13.93
CA GLY A 21 -8.14 20.32 -14.35
C GLY A 21 -7.38 21.31 -13.45
N LEU A 22 -6.38 20.82 -12.73
CA LEU A 22 -5.52 21.63 -11.86
C LEU A 22 -4.12 21.79 -12.46
N SER A 23 -3.39 22.81 -12.00
CA SER A 23 -1.98 23.03 -12.33
C SER A 23 -1.26 23.61 -11.12
N THR A 24 0.05 23.33 -11.00
CA THR A 24 0.91 23.94 -9.98
C THR A 24 0.85 25.48 -10.01
N SER A 25 0.69 26.06 -11.20
CA SER A 25 0.59 27.52 -11.42
C SER A 25 -0.61 28.17 -10.71
N GLN A 26 -1.70 27.43 -10.48
CA GLN A 26 -2.90 27.98 -9.85
C GLN A 26 -2.71 28.27 -8.35
N ALA A 27 -1.70 27.66 -7.72
CA ALA A 27 -1.38 27.88 -6.31
C ALA A 27 -0.77 29.27 -6.04
N GLY A 28 -0.31 29.98 -7.07
CA GLY A 28 0.24 31.34 -7.00
C GLY A 28 1.75 31.40 -7.29
N ASP A 29 2.22 32.56 -7.75
CA ASP A 29 3.56 32.72 -8.31
C ASP A 29 4.68 32.62 -7.26
N LYS A 30 4.39 32.90 -5.98
CA LYS A 30 5.34 32.77 -4.87
C LYS A 30 5.20 31.42 -4.16
N THR A 31 4.25 30.58 -4.54
CA THR A 31 4.17 29.23 -4.01
C THR A 31 5.32 28.40 -4.57
N LYS A 32 6.14 27.89 -3.65
CA LYS A 32 7.27 27.02 -3.99
C LYS A 32 6.90 25.58 -3.72
N ILE A 33 7.15 24.70 -4.69
CA ILE A 33 6.99 23.26 -4.55
C ILE A 33 8.40 22.66 -4.54
N ILE A 34 8.75 22.03 -3.43
CA ILE A 34 10.10 21.51 -3.18
C ILE A 34 9.96 20.01 -2.92
N ILE A 35 10.43 19.19 -3.87
CA ILE A 35 10.50 17.74 -3.71
C ILE A 35 11.97 17.34 -3.63
N GLU A 36 12.37 16.80 -2.47
CA GLU A 36 13.74 16.39 -2.16
C GLU A 36 13.86 14.86 -2.08
N GLY A 37 15.08 14.36 -2.23
CA GLY A 37 15.37 12.92 -2.22
C GLY A 37 15.39 12.31 -3.61
N ALA A 38 15.73 11.02 -3.67
CA ALA A 38 15.80 10.25 -4.90
C ALA A 38 15.00 8.96 -4.77
N ASP A 39 14.48 8.46 -5.88
CA ASP A 39 13.74 7.21 -6.01
C ASP A 39 14.35 6.46 -7.23
N PRO A 40 14.55 5.13 -7.23
CA PRO A 40 14.02 4.12 -6.30
C PRO A 40 14.60 4.17 -4.88
N LEU A 41 13.73 4.12 -3.86
CA LEU A 41 14.12 3.94 -2.44
C LEU A 41 14.41 2.49 -2.05
N VAL A 42 13.79 1.56 -2.78
CA VAL A 42 13.96 0.11 -2.65
C VAL A 42 14.30 -0.46 -4.01
N ASP A 43 15.10 -1.53 -4.07
CA ASP A 43 15.46 -2.19 -5.33
C ASP A 43 14.26 -2.94 -5.92
N GLN A 44 13.33 -2.18 -6.48
CA GLN A 44 12.09 -2.61 -7.09
C GLN A 44 11.84 -1.78 -8.35
N PRO A 45 11.11 -2.30 -9.35
CA PRO A 45 10.80 -1.55 -10.56
C PRO A 45 9.87 -0.34 -10.29
N PHE A 46 9.20 -0.33 -9.13
CA PHE A 46 8.28 0.72 -8.72
C PHE A 46 9.01 1.84 -7.96
N ARG A 47 8.70 3.08 -8.32
CA ARG A 47 9.17 4.29 -7.63
C ARG A 47 8.27 4.59 -6.43
N VAL A 48 8.44 3.81 -5.37
CA VAL A 48 7.57 3.78 -4.18
C VAL A 48 7.48 5.15 -3.51
N GLY A 49 8.59 5.90 -3.44
CA GLY A 49 8.61 7.24 -2.88
C GLY A 49 7.76 8.23 -3.68
N ALA A 50 7.83 8.17 -5.00
CA ALA A 50 7.07 9.01 -5.92
C ALA A 50 5.58 8.64 -5.91
N MET A 51 5.25 7.34 -5.87
CA MET A 51 3.87 6.85 -5.86
C MET A 51 3.02 7.42 -4.72
N SER A 52 3.62 7.62 -3.54
CA SER A 52 2.95 8.22 -2.39
C SER A 52 3.09 9.74 -2.32
N THR A 53 4.24 10.27 -2.73
CA THR A 53 4.53 11.70 -2.62
C THR A 53 3.74 12.52 -3.62
N ILE A 54 3.58 12.05 -4.86
CA ILE A 54 2.86 12.80 -5.91
C ILE A 54 1.41 13.10 -5.50
N PRO A 55 0.58 12.11 -5.10
CA PRO A 55 -0.79 12.40 -4.64
C PRO A 55 -0.83 13.30 -3.40
N SER A 56 0.13 13.14 -2.48
CA SER A 56 0.20 13.95 -1.26
C SER A 56 0.51 15.42 -1.56
N VAL A 57 1.48 15.67 -2.44
CA VAL A 57 1.83 17.03 -2.89
C VAL A 57 0.70 17.63 -3.71
N ALA A 58 0.04 16.86 -4.59
CA ALA A 58 -1.12 17.32 -5.33
C ALA A 58 -2.27 17.75 -4.42
N ASN A 59 -2.54 16.99 -3.35
CA ASN A 59 -3.53 17.39 -2.33
C ASN A 59 -3.13 18.69 -1.61
N ALA A 60 -1.84 18.87 -1.29
CA ALA A 60 -1.34 20.11 -0.70
C ALA A 60 -1.49 21.30 -1.67
N ILE A 61 -1.27 21.10 -2.97
CA ILE A 61 -1.47 22.12 -4.02
C ILE A 61 -2.95 22.49 -4.12
N ALA A 62 -3.85 21.50 -4.18
CA ALA A 62 -5.29 21.75 -4.20
C ALA A 62 -5.73 22.53 -2.95
N ALA A 63 -5.21 22.17 -1.77
CA ALA A 63 -5.47 22.92 -0.53
C ALA A 63 -4.93 24.36 -0.59
N ALA A 64 -3.74 24.57 -1.16
CA ALA A 64 -3.15 25.90 -1.34
C ALA A 64 -3.97 26.77 -2.32
N ILE A 65 -4.48 26.18 -3.41
CA ILE A 65 -5.38 26.86 -4.35
C ILE A 65 -6.66 27.31 -3.63
N ILE A 66 -7.31 26.42 -2.88
CA ILE A 66 -8.52 26.74 -2.11
C ILE A 66 -8.23 27.82 -1.05
N TRP A 67 -7.09 27.73 -0.36
CA TRP A 67 -6.67 28.71 0.62
C TRP A 67 -6.51 30.10 -0.01
N ARG A 68 -5.84 30.18 -1.16
CA ARG A 68 -5.67 31.43 -1.93
C ARG A 68 -7.01 32.00 -2.40
N MET A 69 -7.91 31.15 -2.91
CA MET A 69 -9.27 31.57 -3.30
C MET A 69 -10.05 32.20 -2.15
N ARG A 70 -9.71 31.87 -0.90
CA ARG A 70 -10.31 32.42 0.33
C ARG A 70 -9.56 33.65 0.87
N GLY A 71 -8.64 34.23 0.12
CA GLY A 71 -7.83 35.38 0.54
C GLY A 71 -6.60 35.01 1.37
N GLY A 72 -6.27 33.72 1.44
CA GLY A 72 -5.07 33.21 2.08
C GLY A 72 -3.78 33.64 1.36
N GLN A 73 -2.69 33.70 2.11
CA GLN A 73 -1.35 33.95 1.56
C GLN A 73 -0.81 32.71 0.84
N GLU A 74 0.03 32.92 -0.16
CA GLU A 74 0.76 31.87 -0.87
C GLU A 74 1.74 31.14 0.08
N GLN A 75 1.92 29.84 -0.15
CA GLN A 75 2.63 28.94 0.76
C GLN A 75 3.74 28.16 0.06
N THR A 76 4.74 27.70 0.82
CA THR A 76 5.73 26.74 0.35
C THR A 76 5.29 25.33 0.73
N ILE A 77 5.25 24.43 -0.25
CA ILE A 77 4.93 23.01 -0.10
C ILE A 77 6.24 22.24 -0.25
N SER A 78 6.65 21.50 0.77
CA SER A 78 7.84 20.67 0.73
C SER A 78 7.52 19.21 1.03
N ALA A 79 8.18 18.30 0.31
CA ALA A 79 8.11 16.87 0.49
C ALA A 79 9.49 16.26 0.34
N ASP A 80 9.79 15.23 1.13
CA ASP A 80 11.04 14.47 1.04
C ASP A 80 10.69 13.01 0.76
N LEU A 81 11.12 12.50 -0.38
CA LEU A 81 10.87 11.14 -0.84
C LEU A 81 11.40 10.10 0.16
N ARG A 82 12.49 10.40 0.86
CA ARG A 82 13.16 9.47 1.79
C ARG A 82 12.44 9.35 3.13
N ARG A 83 11.58 10.32 3.47
CA ARG A 83 10.92 10.30 4.78
C ARG A 83 9.97 9.12 4.84
N ALA A 84 10.00 8.45 5.99
CA ALA A 84 9.23 7.25 6.24
C ALA A 84 7.73 7.43 5.93
N ARG A 85 7.17 8.65 6.04
CA ARG A 85 5.76 8.94 5.70
C ARG A 85 5.38 8.60 4.23
N SER A 86 6.33 8.67 3.30
CA SER A 86 6.11 8.29 1.90
C SER A 86 6.04 6.77 1.73
N ILE A 87 6.79 5.99 2.52
CA ILE A 87 6.72 4.52 2.47
C ILE A 87 5.61 4.00 3.39
N HIS A 88 5.43 4.55 4.59
CA HIS A 88 4.39 4.17 5.55
C HIS A 88 2.97 4.27 4.98
N ALA A 89 2.74 5.19 4.04
CA ALA A 89 1.45 5.29 3.36
C ALA A 89 1.13 4.05 2.50
N LEU A 90 2.16 3.31 2.07
CA LEU A 90 2.08 2.13 1.22
C LEU A 90 2.37 0.83 2.00
N GLU A 91 3.30 0.88 2.95
CA GLU A 91 3.75 -0.23 3.78
C GLU A 91 3.85 0.27 5.24
N PRO A 92 2.78 0.13 6.04
CA PRO A 92 2.72 0.65 7.40
C PRO A 92 3.82 0.10 8.33
N GLY A 93 4.37 -1.07 8.02
CA GLY A 93 5.43 -1.73 8.79
C GLY A 93 6.83 -1.14 8.58
N TRP A 94 7.04 -0.28 7.58
CA TRP A 94 8.38 0.13 7.16
C TRP A 94 9.07 0.98 8.23
N GLY A 95 10.02 0.42 8.98
CA GLY A 95 10.63 1.11 10.12
C GLY A 95 9.69 1.28 11.31
N PHE A 96 8.56 0.56 11.33
CA PHE A 96 7.63 0.49 12.46
C PHE A 96 8.04 -0.67 13.38
N GLU A 97 8.88 -0.37 14.36
CA GLU A 97 9.32 -1.31 15.41
C GLU A 97 8.76 -0.90 16.77
N PRO A 98 7.45 -1.03 17.01
CA PRO A 98 6.87 -0.65 18.30
C PRO A 98 7.42 -1.56 19.40
N THR A 99 8.03 -0.95 20.42
CA THR A 99 8.48 -1.66 21.61
C THR A 99 7.58 -1.35 22.80
N LEU A 100 7.19 -2.37 23.56
CA LEU A 100 6.62 -2.25 24.89
C LEU A 100 7.67 -2.74 25.89
N ASN A 101 8.16 -1.84 26.75
CA ASN A 101 9.23 -2.13 27.72
C ASN A 101 10.49 -2.74 27.09
N GLY A 102 10.91 -2.22 25.92
CA GLY A 102 12.09 -2.69 25.20
C GLY A 102 11.93 -4.06 24.53
N ARG A 103 10.73 -4.63 24.54
CA ARG A 103 10.39 -5.85 23.78
C ARG A 103 9.49 -5.49 22.62
N GLY A 104 9.70 -6.10 21.46
CA GLY A 104 8.81 -5.92 20.32
C GLY A 104 7.36 -6.23 20.71
N PHE A 105 6.43 -5.45 20.17
CA PHE A 105 5.01 -5.66 20.33
C PHE A 105 4.63 -7.06 19.80
N SER A 106 4.32 -7.99 20.70
CA SER A 106 3.96 -9.36 20.33
C SER A 106 2.48 -9.40 19.94
N MET A 107 2.19 -9.87 18.72
CA MET A 107 0.83 -10.06 18.21
C MET A 107 0.52 -11.55 18.02
N PRO A 108 0.54 -12.38 19.07
CA PRO A 108 0.47 -13.84 18.95
C PRO A 108 -0.86 -14.33 18.33
N LEU A 109 -1.94 -13.56 18.48
CA LEU A 109 -3.24 -13.88 17.86
C LEU A 109 -3.29 -13.58 16.35
N MET A 110 -2.43 -12.71 15.82
CA MET A 110 -2.33 -12.45 14.37
C MET A 110 -1.12 -13.18 13.75
N MET A 111 -0.01 -13.26 14.47
CA MET A 111 1.28 -13.79 13.99
C MET A 111 1.52 -15.25 14.39
N GLY A 112 0.57 -15.88 15.09
CA GLY A 112 0.60 -17.31 15.42
C GLY A 112 -0.15 -18.16 14.39
N GLU A 113 0.11 -19.46 14.39
CA GLU A 113 -0.68 -20.44 13.63
C GLU A 113 -2.06 -20.66 14.31
N PRO A 114 -3.15 -20.85 13.55
CA PRO A 114 -3.24 -20.92 12.09
C PRO A 114 -3.44 -19.55 11.40
N TYR A 115 -3.29 -18.43 12.11
CA TYR A 115 -3.69 -17.09 11.65
C TYR A 115 -2.73 -16.49 10.63
N TRP A 116 -1.43 -16.66 10.85
CA TRP A 116 -0.37 -16.08 10.01
C TRP A 116 -0.49 -16.44 8.51
N PRO A 117 -0.74 -17.70 8.11
CA PRO A 117 -0.92 -18.05 6.70
C PRO A 117 -2.05 -17.28 6.00
N PHE A 118 -3.17 -17.01 6.68
CA PHE A 118 -4.29 -16.27 6.07
C PHE A 118 -4.04 -14.76 5.97
N LEU A 119 -2.94 -14.24 6.55
CA LEU A 119 -2.57 -12.83 6.45
C LEU A 119 -1.55 -12.58 5.34
N VAL A 120 -0.57 -13.48 5.15
CA VAL A 120 0.61 -13.19 4.32
C VAL A 120 0.93 -14.24 3.27
N ASP A 121 0.39 -15.47 3.36
CA ASP A 121 0.77 -16.52 2.43
C ASP A 121 0.03 -16.46 1.11
N ILE A 122 0.76 -16.78 0.05
CA ILE A 122 0.22 -17.05 -1.26
C ILE A 122 0.15 -18.57 -1.44
N PHE A 123 -1.05 -19.10 -1.65
CA PHE A 123 -1.29 -20.53 -1.82
C PHE A 123 -1.29 -20.91 -3.28
N THR A 124 -0.92 -22.15 -3.58
CA THR A 124 -0.98 -22.70 -4.94
C THR A 124 -2.13 -23.68 -5.03
N THR A 125 -2.98 -23.49 -6.04
CA THR A 125 -4.13 -24.36 -6.35
C THR A 125 -3.70 -25.51 -7.27
N LYS A 126 -4.59 -26.49 -7.45
CA LYS A 126 -4.39 -27.67 -8.29
C LYS A 126 -4.08 -27.33 -9.75
N ASP A 127 -4.73 -26.31 -10.29
CA ASP A 127 -4.51 -25.77 -11.64
C ASP A 127 -3.28 -24.85 -11.73
N GLY A 128 -2.46 -24.79 -10.68
CA GLY A 128 -1.20 -24.04 -10.63
C GLY A 128 -1.37 -22.54 -10.40
N ARG A 129 -2.60 -22.05 -10.25
CA ARG A 129 -2.86 -20.63 -9.97
C ARG A 129 -2.54 -20.29 -8.52
N LYS A 130 -2.19 -19.02 -8.30
CA LYS A 130 -1.86 -18.47 -6.98
C LYS A 130 -3.08 -17.76 -6.41
N VAL A 131 -3.43 -18.05 -5.16
CA VAL A 131 -4.58 -17.45 -4.47
C VAL A 131 -4.17 -16.92 -3.10
N LEU A 132 -4.78 -15.80 -2.69
CA LEU A 132 -4.64 -15.23 -1.36
C LEU A 132 -5.93 -15.53 -0.59
N LEU A 133 -5.82 -16.27 0.51
CA LEU A 133 -6.96 -16.55 1.40
C LEU A 133 -7.01 -15.52 2.52
N SER A 134 -7.24 -14.26 2.17
CA SER A 134 -7.16 -13.16 3.15
C SER A 134 -8.13 -13.37 4.30
N GLY A 135 -7.59 -13.37 5.52
CA GLY A 135 -8.29 -13.64 6.77
C GLY A 135 -7.86 -12.66 7.87
N ILE A 136 -8.13 -11.36 7.69
CA ILE A 136 -7.69 -10.33 8.66
C ILE A 136 -8.42 -10.41 10.02
N TYR A 137 -9.57 -11.08 10.06
CA TYR A 137 -10.37 -11.28 11.25
C TYR A 137 -10.45 -12.76 11.61
N VAL A 138 -10.43 -13.08 12.91
CA VAL A 138 -10.54 -14.44 13.44
C VAL A 138 -11.77 -15.17 12.90
N ASP A 139 -12.91 -14.49 12.79
CA ASP A 139 -14.14 -15.07 12.22
C ASP A 139 -13.98 -15.45 10.75
N LEU A 140 -13.26 -14.63 9.97
CA LEU A 140 -13.00 -14.92 8.57
C LEU A 140 -12.07 -16.14 8.41
N ILE A 141 -11.10 -16.29 9.31
CA ILE A 141 -10.25 -17.47 9.36
C ILE A 141 -11.07 -18.72 9.70
N HIS A 142 -12.00 -18.65 10.66
CA HIS A 142 -12.90 -19.76 10.95
C HIS A 142 -13.78 -20.14 9.75
N LYS A 143 -14.27 -19.16 8.99
CA LYS A 143 -15.00 -19.40 7.73
C LYS A 143 -14.13 -20.09 6.69
N TRP A 144 -12.87 -19.69 6.54
CA TRP A 144 -11.92 -20.36 5.65
C TRP A 144 -11.65 -21.80 6.08
N LEU A 145 -11.38 -22.04 7.35
CA LEU A 145 -11.14 -23.39 7.89
C LEU A 145 -12.37 -24.29 7.70
N THR A 146 -13.57 -23.74 7.91
CA THR A 146 -14.84 -24.44 7.67
C THR A 146 -15.03 -24.77 6.19
N PHE A 147 -14.78 -23.82 5.30
CA PHE A 147 -14.86 -24.02 3.85
C PHE A 147 -13.88 -25.08 3.35
N LEU A 148 -12.63 -25.01 3.83
CA LEU A 148 -11.58 -25.99 3.53
C LEU A 148 -11.81 -27.33 4.23
N ASN A 149 -12.80 -27.41 5.13
CA ASN A 149 -13.14 -28.56 5.94
C ASN A 149 -11.93 -29.14 6.70
N ILE A 150 -11.17 -28.25 7.33
CA ILE A 150 -10.02 -28.59 8.17
C ILE A 150 -10.13 -27.90 9.53
N PRO A 151 -9.67 -28.54 10.62
CA PRO A 151 -9.55 -27.86 11.90
C PRO A 151 -8.44 -26.79 11.84
N PRO A 152 -8.36 -25.87 12.83
CA PRO A 152 -7.17 -25.06 13.05
C PRO A 152 -5.89 -25.89 12.94
N SER A 153 -5.08 -25.63 11.92
CA SER A 153 -3.98 -26.49 11.52
C SER A 153 -2.75 -25.66 11.14
N PRO A 154 -1.53 -26.21 11.25
CA PRO A 154 -0.33 -25.53 10.78
C PRO A 154 -0.39 -25.19 9.29
N LYS A 155 0.31 -24.13 8.88
CA LYS A 155 0.56 -23.71 7.49
C LYS A 155 0.64 -24.86 6.48
N SER A 156 1.48 -25.88 6.71
CA SER A 156 1.68 -26.98 5.77
C SER A 156 0.37 -27.69 5.38
N ARG A 157 -0.48 -28.01 6.38
CA ARG A 157 -1.78 -28.64 6.19
C ARG A 157 -2.72 -27.76 5.34
N ILE A 158 -2.68 -26.44 5.55
CA ILE A 158 -3.50 -25.48 4.81
C ILE A 158 -3.03 -25.45 3.34
N HIS A 159 -1.72 -25.37 3.09
CA HIS A 159 -1.14 -25.41 1.74
C HIS A 159 -1.48 -26.72 0.99
N GLU A 160 -1.31 -27.86 1.65
CA GLU A 160 -1.68 -29.17 1.09
C GLU A 160 -3.16 -29.23 0.69
N THR A 161 -4.03 -28.69 1.54
CA THR A 161 -5.47 -28.66 1.30
C THR A 161 -5.79 -27.80 0.10
N VAL A 162 -5.28 -26.56 0.04
CA VAL A 162 -5.52 -25.63 -1.08
C VAL A 162 -4.99 -26.18 -2.41
N ALA A 163 -3.88 -26.93 -2.39
CA ALA A 163 -3.32 -27.57 -3.57
C ALA A 163 -4.23 -28.63 -4.21
N GLN A 164 -5.29 -29.07 -3.52
CA GLN A 164 -6.28 -30.01 -4.09
C GLN A 164 -7.45 -29.32 -4.80
N TRP A 165 -7.58 -28.00 -4.66
CA TRP A 165 -8.71 -27.25 -5.21
C TRP A 165 -8.39 -26.62 -6.55
N ASP A 166 -9.37 -26.54 -7.44
CA ASP A 166 -9.31 -25.71 -8.64
C ASP A 166 -9.57 -24.24 -8.25
N SER A 167 -8.78 -23.32 -8.80
CA SER A 167 -8.94 -21.88 -8.54
C SER A 167 -10.33 -21.33 -8.87
N ALA A 168 -11.04 -21.89 -9.86
CA ALA A 168 -12.41 -21.46 -10.19
C ALA A 168 -13.44 -21.90 -9.14
N GLY A 169 -13.13 -22.95 -8.37
CA GLY A 169 -13.93 -23.39 -7.23
C GLY A 169 -13.64 -22.64 -5.93
N MET A 170 -12.64 -21.74 -5.93
CA MET A 170 -12.34 -20.89 -4.79
C MET A 170 -13.32 -19.72 -4.74
N PRO A 171 -13.92 -19.42 -3.58
CA PRO A 171 -14.82 -18.29 -3.46
C PRO A 171 -14.06 -16.99 -3.74
N THR A 172 -14.50 -16.28 -4.77
CA THR A 172 -14.01 -14.94 -5.10
C THR A 172 -14.69 -13.95 -4.15
N PHE A 173 -14.16 -13.87 -2.92
CA PHE A 173 -14.52 -12.98 -1.80
C PHE A 173 -16.01 -12.70 -1.53
N ILE A 174 -16.46 -13.27 -0.42
CA ILE A 174 -17.71 -12.98 0.29
C ILE A 174 -17.66 -11.52 0.81
N THR A 175 -18.26 -10.58 0.06
CA THR A 175 -18.74 -9.31 0.60
C THR A 175 -20.22 -9.16 0.27
N SER A 176 -21.03 -10.10 0.75
CA SER A 176 -22.47 -9.89 0.90
C SER A 176 -22.77 -9.95 2.38
N SER A 177 -22.65 -8.79 3.03
CA SER A 177 -23.24 -8.49 4.33
C SER A 177 -23.99 -7.17 4.19
#